data_AF-A0A239HB43-F1
#
_entry.id   AF-A0A239HB43-F1
#
_cell.length_a   1.000
_cell.length_b   1.000
_cell.length_c   1.000
_cell.angle_alpha   90.00
_cell.angle_beta   90.00
_cell.angle_gamma   90.00
#
_symmetry.space_group_name_H-M   'P 1'
#
loop_
_entity.id
_entity.type
_entity.pdbx_description
1 polymer ?
#
loop_
_entity_poly.entity_id
_entity_poly.type
_entity_poly.pdbx_seq_one_letter_code
_entity_poly.pdbx_strand_id
1 'polypeptide(L)'
;MSQPSESGTLDDVLVGEAVLGVYRQMFAALARDSGAVVDDPELVDVAETLLAAFADAGEDGLSREQMRYVCRRYPPEVFENRLRVLKGLGAIREVFPKPNQLRYRASFTSVVGLMFVRRMMLDGGQSEMHRLLALEQLNVADPRMTPEQARDGAEGLARAFRLWSVELVTLTNGTIEELREQAPKLWGTEEILLRAERLHGAILRRWPQLDRTCTDLRAAIYAYGDASRRAAARLSDSAGTTRNLTLLPPETWRTFTRTASREELAAVLDGFVFDAPAPWHEPAAVVAAVEDGPRATPPRPAPPRPSVPDAGLSGDTGADTAAAERLREVAEQVLRGRDRVAVEDVLDRDWAAARRVLADLAAAHQHPELPYRLAWSDGLAARPEGAPTWVSPGWFERTGR
;
A
#
# COMPACT_ATOMS: atom_id res chain seq x y z
N MET A 1 13.61 37.97 4.56
CA MET A 1 14.17 36.80 5.25
C MET A 1 13.01 35.93 5.66
N SER A 2 12.80 34.85 4.92
CA SER A 2 11.62 33.99 4.99
C SER A 2 11.73 33.01 6.14
N GLN A 3 10.66 32.87 6.92
CA GLN A 3 10.42 31.71 7.77
C GLN A 3 10.03 30.52 6.87
N PRO A 4 10.53 29.30 7.10
CA PRO A 4 9.89 28.11 6.59
C PRO A 4 8.81 27.67 7.58
N SER A 5 7.58 27.66 7.11
CA SER A 5 6.44 26.98 7.71
C SER A 5 6.67 25.46 7.63
N GLU A 6 6.76 24.78 8.77
CA GLU A 6 6.60 23.32 8.86
C GLU A 6 5.13 22.97 8.61
N SER A 7 4.76 22.89 7.33
CA SER A 7 3.56 22.20 6.89
C SER A 7 3.90 20.71 6.78
N GLY A 8 3.70 19.97 7.88
CA GLY A 8 3.66 18.50 7.85
C GLY A 8 2.60 18.04 6.84
N THR A 9 2.92 17.02 6.06
CA THR A 9 2.05 16.59 4.96
C THR A 9 0.79 15.90 5.50
N LEU A 10 -0.31 15.93 4.74
CA LEU A 10 -1.57 15.29 5.13
C LEU A 10 -1.38 13.79 5.43
N ASP A 11 -0.44 13.14 4.73
CA ASP A 11 -0.05 11.76 4.96
C ASP A 11 0.64 11.57 6.34
N ASP A 12 1.46 12.51 6.81
CA ASP A 12 2.07 12.46 8.15
C ASP A 12 1.02 12.56 9.25
N VAL A 13 -0.03 13.37 9.02
CA VAL A 13 -1.17 13.52 9.95
C VAL A 13 -2.03 12.27 9.98
N LEU A 14 -2.32 11.66 8.81
CA LEU A 14 -3.15 10.46 8.69
C LEU A 14 -2.43 9.20 9.22
N VAL A 15 -1.11 9.08 9.00
CA VAL A 15 -0.28 8.04 9.61
C VAL A 15 -0.27 8.18 11.13
N GLY A 16 -0.18 9.41 11.65
CA GLY A 16 -0.31 9.69 13.09
C GLY A 16 -1.66 9.26 13.66
N GLU A 17 -2.76 9.53 12.95
CA GLU A 17 -4.12 9.23 13.39
C GLU A 17 -4.44 7.72 13.39
N ALA A 18 -3.95 6.98 12.39
CA ALA A 18 -4.06 5.52 12.32
C ALA A 18 -3.26 4.82 13.43
N VAL A 19 -2.05 5.32 13.73
CA VAL A 19 -1.21 4.85 14.84
C VAL A 19 -1.88 5.11 16.19
N LEU A 20 -2.54 6.26 16.37
CA LEU A 20 -3.37 6.58 17.54
C LEU A 20 -4.62 5.67 17.67
N GLY A 21 -5.15 5.14 16.56
CA GLY A 21 -6.23 4.15 16.55
C GLY A 21 -5.82 2.81 17.14
N VAL A 22 -4.66 2.29 16.73
CA VAL A 22 -4.06 1.05 17.28
C VAL A 22 -3.69 1.23 18.75
N TYR A 23 -3.21 2.43 19.10
CA TYR A 23 -2.92 2.83 20.48
C TYR A 23 -4.16 2.72 21.39
N ARG A 24 -5.30 3.28 20.95
CA ARG A 24 -6.58 3.21 21.67
C ARG A 24 -7.02 1.77 21.93
N GLN A 25 -6.91 0.89 20.94
CA GLN A 25 -7.33 -0.50 21.06
C GLN A 25 -6.45 -1.34 21.99
N MET A 26 -5.12 -1.15 21.95
CA MET A 26 -4.18 -1.92 22.77
C MET A 26 -4.21 -1.50 24.25
N PHE A 27 -4.37 -0.20 24.53
CA PHE A 27 -4.41 0.31 25.91
C PHE A 27 -5.82 0.33 26.52
N ALA A 28 -6.91 0.33 25.76
CA ALA A 28 -8.26 0.20 26.31
C ALA A 28 -8.44 -1.09 27.15
N ALA A 29 -7.72 -2.16 26.81
CA ALA A 29 -7.72 -3.42 27.55
C ALA A 29 -6.91 -3.35 28.87
N LEU A 30 -5.87 -2.50 28.95
CA LEU A 30 -5.08 -2.27 30.17
C LEU A 30 -5.59 -1.11 31.04
N ALA A 31 -6.29 -0.13 30.45
CA ALA A 31 -6.65 1.14 31.07
C ALA A 31 -8.01 1.14 31.79
N ARG A 32 -8.74 0.00 31.78
CA ARG A 32 -10.08 -0.09 32.38
C ARG A 32 -10.10 0.18 33.89
N ASP A 33 -8.94 0.14 34.55
CA ASP A 33 -8.79 0.43 35.99
C ASP A 33 -8.07 1.76 36.34
N SER A 34 -7.57 2.54 35.37
CA SER A 34 -6.73 3.70 35.73
C SER A 34 -6.98 5.01 34.98
N GLY A 35 -8.00 5.10 34.10
CA GLY A 35 -8.45 6.38 33.52
C GLY A 35 -7.39 7.19 32.75
N ALA A 36 -6.23 6.61 32.48
CA ALA A 36 -5.09 7.26 31.86
C ALA A 36 -5.04 6.87 30.39
N VAL A 37 -5.85 7.55 29.60
CA VAL A 37 -5.72 7.50 28.15
C VAL A 37 -4.44 8.27 27.79
N VAL A 38 -3.53 7.62 27.07
CA VAL A 38 -2.31 8.25 26.57
C VAL A 38 -2.60 8.58 25.11
N ASP A 39 -3.27 9.70 24.90
CA ASP A 39 -3.69 10.15 23.56
C ASP A 39 -2.68 11.09 22.88
N ASP A 40 -1.57 11.41 23.56
CA ASP A 40 -0.64 12.48 23.17
C ASP A 40 0.79 11.94 22.98
N PRO A 41 1.40 12.06 21.78
CA PRO A 41 2.80 11.71 21.50
C PRO A 41 3.79 12.34 22.50
N GLU A 42 3.52 13.56 22.98
CA GLU A 42 4.38 14.22 23.97
C GLU A 42 4.46 13.44 25.29
N LEU A 43 3.38 12.74 25.68
CA LEU A 43 3.33 11.93 26.91
C LEU A 43 4.15 10.64 26.80
N VAL A 44 4.37 10.13 25.59
CA VAL A 44 5.25 8.99 25.32
C VAL A 44 6.70 9.44 25.41
N ASP A 45 7.02 10.59 24.81
CA ASP A 45 8.39 11.12 24.83
C ASP A 45 8.84 11.53 26.24
N VAL A 46 7.92 12.04 27.08
CA VAL A 46 8.19 12.29 28.51
C VAL A 46 8.56 11.01 29.24
N ALA A 47 7.82 9.92 29.01
CA ALA A 47 8.09 8.63 29.63
C ALA A 47 9.44 8.06 29.20
N GLU A 48 9.77 8.18 27.91
CA GLU A 48 11.06 7.76 27.37
C GLU A 48 12.21 8.56 27.98
N THR A 49 12.09 9.89 28.00
CA THR A 49 13.11 10.79 28.56
C THR A 49 13.40 10.45 30.03
N LEU A 50 12.36 10.12 30.81
CA LEU A 50 12.52 9.68 32.20
C LEU A 50 13.18 8.31 32.32
N LEU A 51 12.78 7.33 31.50
CA LEU A 51 13.33 5.98 31.58
C LEU A 51 14.79 5.92 31.13
N ALA A 52 15.17 6.70 30.11
CA ALA A 52 16.58 6.88 29.73
C ALA A 52 17.39 7.46 30.88
N ALA A 53 16.89 8.52 31.52
CA ALA A 53 17.54 9.11 32.69
C ALA A 53 17.61 8.16 33.89
N PHE A 54 16.61 7.28 34.09
CA PHE A 54 16.67 6.24 35.12
C PHE A 54 17.69 5.15 34.79
N ALA A 55 17.83 4.78 33.51
CA ALA A 55 18.86 3.83 33.06
C ALA A 55 20.27 4.39 33.29
N ASP A 56 20.48 5.67 32.97
CA ASP A 56 21.75 6.38 33.20
C ASP A 56 22.06 6.55 34.70
N ALA A 57 21.02 6.77 35.52
CA ALA A 57 21.16 6.89 36.97
C ALA A 57 21.36 5.54 37.69
N GLY A 58 21.07 4.41 37.05
CA GLY A 58 21.30 3.07 37.59
C GLY A 58 20.69 2.86 38.98
N GLU A 59 21.49 2.29 39.90
CA GLU A 59 21.03 2.02 41.27
C GLU A 59 20.78 3.29 42.10
N ASP A 60 21.39 4.42 41.75
CA ASP A 60 21.21 5.66 42.50
C ASP A 60 19.79 6.23 42.37
N GLY A 61 19.10 5.95 41.27
CA GLY A 61 17.78 6.48 40.98
C GLY A 61 17.77 8.00 40.77
N LEU A 62 16.58 8.58 40.60
CA LEU A 62 16.42 10.02 40.35
C LEU A 62 15.59 10.69 41.45
N SER A 63 15.96 11.91 41.82
CA SER A 63 15.09 12.82 42.58
C SER A 63 14.02 13.44 41.68
N ARG A 64 12.97 14.02 42.30
CA ARG A 64 11.93 14.77 41.57
C ARG A 64 12.50 15.95 40.79
N GLU A 65 13.48 16.66 41.35
CA GLU A 65 14.14 17.78 40.69
C GLU A 65 14.97 17.31 39.48
N GLN A 66 15.68 16.18 39.61
CA GLN A 66 16.42 15.58 38.50
C GLN A 66 15.49 15.11 37.39
N MET A 67 14.35 14.47 37.73
CA MET A 67 13.31 14.11 36.77
C MET A 67 12.75 15.35 36.04
N ARG A 68 12.50 16.44 36.77
CA ARG A 68 12.03 17.70 36.15
C ARG A 68 13.11 18.31 35.23
N TYR A 69 14.38 18.23 35.62
CA TYR A 69 15.50 18.77 34.86
C TYR A 69 15.72 18.06 33.52
N VAL A 70 15.63 16.72 33.49
CA VAL A 70 15.74 15.95 32.24
C VAL A 70 14.53 16.17 31.33
N CYS A 71 13.34 16.35 31.91
CA CYS A 71 12.10 16.65 31.19
C CYS A 71 11.83 18.15 31.00
N ARG A 72 12.84 19.03 31.12
CA ARG A 72 12.66 20.49 31.04
C ARG A 72 12.09 20.98 29.70
N ARG A 73 12.25 20.20 28.62
CA ARG A 73 11.71 20.50 27.30
C ARG A 73 10.18 20.42 27.23
N TYR A 74 9.54 19.78 28.21
CA TYR A 74 8.10 19.58 28.24
C TYR A 74 7.40 20.54 29.22
N PRO A 75 6.14 20.92 28.92
CA PRO A 75 5.32 21.71 29.83
C PRO A 75 5.26 21.07 31.24
N PRO A 76 5.30 21.88 32.31
CA PRO A 76 5.23 21.37 33.69
C PRO A 76 4.03 20.48 33.94
N GLU A 77 2.87 20.86 33.40
CA GLU A 77 1.59 20.17 33.62
C GLU A 77 1.57 18.77 32.97
N VAL A 78 2.12 18.66 31.76
CA VAL A 78 2.27 17.40 31.01
C VAL A 78 3.20 16.44 31.75
N PHE A 79 4.35 16.94 32.22
CA PHE A 79 5.28 16.17 33.03
C PHE A 79 4.64 15.67 34.34
N GLU A 80 3.96 16.54 35.07
CA GLU A 80 3.33 16.21 36.36
C GLU A 80 2.20 15.19 36.20
N ASN A 81 1.37 15.35 35.17
CA ASN A 81 0.31 14.40 34.86
C ASN A 81 0.91 13.02 34.52
N ARG A 82 1.93 12.99 33.66
CA ARG A 82 2.55 11.74 33.23
C ARG A 82 3.29 11.04 34.38
N LEU A 83 4.03 11.78 35.19
CA LEU A 83 4.72 11.24 36.37
C LEU A 83 3.74 10.62 37.37
N ARG A 84 2.57 11.26 37.58
CA ARG A 84 1.50 10.72 38.43
C ARG A 84 0.99 9.39 37.92
N VAL A 85 0.74 9.28 36.62
CA VAL A 85 0.29 8.03 35.97
C VAL A 85 1.33 6.93 36.10
N LEU A 86 2.61 7.21 35.82
CA LEU A 86 3.69 6.23 35.92
C LEU A 86 3.90 5.74 37.37
N LYS A 87 3.68 6.60 38.37
CA LYS A 87 3.66 6.18 39.79
C LYS A 87 2.46 5.31 40.12
N GLY A 88 1.26 5.70 39.66
CA GLY A 88 0.02 4.95 39.87
C GLY A 88 0.06 3.54 39.26
N LEU A 89 0.72 3.38 38.12
CA LEU A 89 0.93 2.08 37.46
C LEU A 89 2.08 1.26 38.06
N GLY A 90 2.74 1.76 39.10
CA GLY A 90 3.90 1.12 39.71
C GLY A 90 5.13 1.03 38.79
N ALA A 91 5.15 1.83 37.72
CA ALA A 91 6.25 1.93 36.77
C ALA A 91 7.42 2.76 37.29
N ILE A 92 7.14 3.72 38.17
CA ILE A 92 8.13 4.45 38.95
C ILE A 92 7.79 4.26 40.43
N ARG A 93 8.75 3.79 41.22
CA ARG A 93 8.57 3.50 42.65
C ARG A 93 9.58 4.25 43.49
N GLU A 94 9.21 4.55 44.73
CA GLU A 94 10.14 5.11 45.71
C GLU A 94 11.12 4.02 46.17
N VAL A 95 12.41 4.34 46.19
CA VAL A 95 13.43 3.49 46.80
C VAL A 95 13.30 3.65 48.31
N PHE A 96 13.32 2.54 49.06
CA PHE A 96 13.15 2.42 50.52
C PHE A 96 13.20 3.74 51.30
N PRO A 97 12.18 4.05 52.13
CA PRO A 97 12.05 5.34 52.78
C PRO A 97 13.10 5.48 53.90
N LYS A 98 14.32 5.90 53.53
CA LYS A 98 15.22 6.54 54.48
C LYS A 98 14.71 7.95 54.72
N PRO A 99 14.64 8.43 55.97
CA PRO A 99 14.21 9.79 56.24
C PRO A 99 15.07 10.77 55.44
N ASN A 100 14.41 11.57 54.61
CA ASN A 100 14.96 12.64 53.76
C ASN A 100 15.59 12.24 52.41
N GLN A 101 15.42 11.00 51.92
CA GLN A 101 15.84 10.62 50.55
C GLN A 101 14.63 10.23 49.67
N LEU A 102 14.04 11.22 49.00
CA LEU A 102 12.97 11.03 48.00
C LEU A 102 13.57 10.67 46.64
N ARG A 103 14.16 9.47 46.54
CA ARG A 103 14.71 8.92 45.30
C ARG A 103 13.75 7.88 44.72
N TYR A 104 13.61 7.93 43.41
CA TYR A 104 12.72 7.07 42.63
C TYR A 104 13.53 6.13 41.75
N ARG A 105 12.96 4.97 41.42
CA ARG A 105 13.49 4.03 40.43
C ARG A 105 12.39 3.62 39.47
N ALA A 106 12.77 3.39 38.21
CA ALA A 106 11.90 2.75 37.25
C ALA A 106 11.82 1.23 37.54
N SER A 107 10.63 0.67 37.37
CA SER A 107 10.44 -0.78 37.32
C SER A 107 10.98 -1.31 35.99
N PHE A 108 11.80 -2.35 36.04
CA PHE A 108 12.35 -3.03 34.86
C PHE A 108 11.26 -3.44 33.87
N THR A 109 10.13 -3.97 34.36
CA THR A 109 8.98 -4.37 33.53
C THR A 109 8.38 -3.20 32.73
N SER A 110 8.45 -1.99 33.28
CA SER A 110 7.89 -0.79 32.64
C SER A 110 8.85 -0.16 31.62
N VAL A 111 10.15 -0.26 31.85
CA VAL A 111 11.19 0.07 30.84
C VAL A 111 11.04 -0.84 29.63
N VAL A 112 10.94 -2.15 29.86
CA VAL A 112 10.77 -3.16 28.79
C VAL A 112 9.45 -2.97 28.05
N GLY A 113 8.35 -2.72 28.78
CA GLY A 113 7.04 -2.44 28.19
C GLY A 113 7.03 -1.21 27.27
N LEU A 114 7.69 -0.11 27.65
CA LEU A 114 7.77 1.07 26.80
C LEU A 114 8.70 0.87 25.59
N MET A 115 9.82 0.16 25.77
CA MET A 115 10.70 -0.19 24.64
C MET A 115 10.01 -1.09 23.61
N PHE A 116 9.15 -2.00 24.06
CA PHE A 116 8.30 -2.83 23.19
C PHE A 116 7.31 -1.97 22.40
N VAL A 117 6.64 -1.01 23.06
CA VAL A 117 5.71 -0.08 22.40
C VAL A 117 6.41 0.76 21.33
N ARG A 118 7.54 1.39 21.66
CA ARG A 118 8.30 2.21 20.70
C ARG A 118 8.76 1.42 19.49
N ARG A 119 9.13 0.16 19.69
CA ARG A 119 9.58 -0.75 18.65
C ARG A 119 8.45 -1.21 17.75
N MET A 120 7.28 -1.48 18.31
CA MET A 120 6.05 -1.70 17.55
C MET A 120 5.70 -0.47 16.69
N MET A 121 5.93 0.74 17.20
CA MET A 121 5.72 2.00 16.47
C MET A 121 6.71 2.21 15.31
N LEU A 122 7.97 1.80 15.45
CA LEU A 122 9.04 2.06 14.47
C LEU A 122 9.19 0.96 13.41
N ASP A 123 9.11 -0.32 13.82
CA ASP A 123 9.52 -1.46 12.98
C ASP A 123 8.33 -2.34 12.51
N GLY A 124 7.09 -2.00 12.92
CA GLY A 124 5.86 -2.74 12.60
C GLY A 124 5.73 -4.10 13.30
N GLY A 125 4.56 -4.76 13.14
CA GLY A 125 4.25 -6.05 13.79
C GLY A 125 5.13 -7.23 13.35
N GLN A 126 5.67 -7.17 12.12
CA GLN A 126 6.64 -8.11 11.54
C GLN A 126 7.87 -8.36 12.43
N SER A 127 8.57 -7.28 12.77
CA SER A 127 9.85 -7.32 13.49
C SER A 127 9.68 -7.84 14.91
N GLU A 128 8.49 -7.66 15.48
CA GLU A 128 8.15 -8.18 16.79
C GLU A 128 7.84 -9.68 16.74
N MET A 129 7.19 -10.17 15.69
CA MET A 129 6.98 -11.60 15.50
C MET A 129 8.30 -12.38 15.36
N HIS A 130 9.28 -11.84 14.61
CA HIS A 130 10.62 -12.43 14.55
C HIS A 130 11.28 -12.50 15.93
N ARG A 131 11.12 -11.47 16.77
CA ARG A 131 11.73 -11.39 18.11
C ARG A 131 11.02 -12.30 19.11
N LEU A 132 9.68 -12.34 19.11
CA LEU A 132 8.90 -13.27 19.92
C LEU A 132 9.29 -14.72 19.62
N LEU A 133 9.38 -15.08 18.33
CA LEU A 133 9.82 -16.43 17.93
C LEU A 133 11.28 -16.70 18.28
N ALA A 134 12.17 -15.71 18.17
CA ALA A 134 13.56 -15.86 18.57
C ALA A 134 13.70 -16.06 20.08
N LEU A 135 12.95 -15.31 20.88
CA LEU A 135 12.94 -15.43 22.33
C LEU A 135 12.39 -16.79 22.77
N GLU A 136 11.25 -17.21 22.21
CA GLU A 136 10.68 -18.52 22.54
C GLU A 136 11.57 -19.68 22.08
N GLN A 137 12.32 -19.54 20.98
CA GLN A 137 13.35 -20.52 20.62
C GLN A 137 14.48 -20.61 21.65
N LEU A 138 14.91 -19.48 22.21
CA LEU A 138 15.91 -19.46 23.28
C LEU A 138 15.36 -20.10 24.57
N ASN A 139 14.12 -19.78 24.93
CA ASN A 139 13.44 -20.36 26.09
C ASN A 139 13.30 -21.89 25.95
N VAL A 140 12.85 -22.38 24.80
CA VAL A 140 12.73 -23.82 24.53
C VAL A 140 14.09 -24.54 24.50
N ALA A 141 15.16 -23.83 24.12
CA ALA A 141 16.51 -24.37 24.15
C ALA A 141 17.10 -24.41 25.57
N ASP A 142 16.62 -23.61 26.52
CA ASP A 142 17.12 -23.58 27.90
C ASP A 142 16.88 -24.96 28.58
N PRO A 143 17.93 -25.62 29.11
CA PRO A 143 17.79 -26.84 29.89
C PRO A 143 16.82 -26.73 31.08
N ARG A 144 16.62 -25.53 31.64
CA ARG A 144 15.80 -25.27 32.84
C ARG A 144 14.31 -25.05 32.55
N MET A 145 13.93 -24.90 31.29
CA MET A 145 12.54 -24.68 30.88
C MET A 145 11.64 -25.83 31.34
N THR A 146 10.52 -25.53 31.98
CA THR A 146 9.54 -26.54 32.42
C THR A 146 8.49 -26.83 31.34
N PRO A 147 7.85 -28.02 31.35
CA PRO A 147 6.76 -28.32 30.42
C PRO A 147 5.56 -27.38 30.56
N GLU A 148 5.29 -26.85 31.76
CA GLU A 148 4.22 -25.87 32.00
C GLU A 148 4.53 -24.54 31.32
N GLN A 149 5.77 -24.04 31.46
CA GLN A 149 6.21 -22.82 30.78
C GLN A 149 6.18 -22.98 29.26
N ALA A 150 6.57 -24.15 28.75
CA ALA A 150 6.51 -24.46 27.32
C ALA A 150 5.07 -24.51 26.80
N ARG A 151 4.12 -25.03 27.61
CA ARG A 151 2.69 -24.98 27.30
C ARG A 151 2.20 -23.54 27.22
N ASP A 152 2.49 -22.71 28.23
CA ASP A 152 2.06 -21.31 28.28
C ASP A 152 2.60 -20.50 27.10
N GLY A 153 3.88 -20.71 26.75
CA GLY A 153 4.52 -20.11 25.57
C GLY A 153 3.86 -20.55 24.26
N ALA A 154 3.62 -21.86 24.08
CA ALA A 154 2.94 -22.39 22.89
C ALA A 154 1.50 -21.86 22.74
N GLU A 155 0.75 -21.77 23.84
CA GLU A 155 -0.59 -21.18 23.83
C GLU A 155 -0.56 -19.67 23.54
N GLY A 156 0.41 -18.94 24.10
CA GLY A 156 0.65 -17.53 23.83
C GLY A 156 0.91 -17.27 22.35
N LEU A 157 1.82 -18.04 21.75
CA LEU A 157 2.11 -17.98 20.32
C LEU A 157 0.89 -18.33 19.47
N ALA A 158 0.14 -19.37 19.83
CA ALA A 158 -1.07 -19.76 19.11
C ALA A 158 -2.13 -18.64 19.14
N ARG A 159 -2.29 -17.94 20.28
CA ARG A 159 -3.17 -16.77 20.39
C ARG A 159 -2.69 -15.62 19.50
N ALA A 160 -1.38 -15.33 19.50
CA ALA A 160 -0.80 -14.28 18.66
C ALA A 160 -1.02 -14.55 17.16
N PHE A 161 -0.70 -15.76 16.68
CA PHE A 161 -0.94 -16.15 15.29
C PHE A 161 -2.42 -16.08 14.90
N ARG A 162 -3.34 -16.49 15.78
CA ARG A 162 -4.78 -16.34 15.53
C ARG A 162 -5.20 -14.89 15.39
N LEU A 163 -4.73 -14.01 16.27
CA LEU A 163 -5.05 -12.58 16.21
C LEU A 163 -4.57 -11.97 14.88
N TRP A 164 -3.33 -12.25 14.49
CA TRP A 164 -2.79 -11.76 13.22
C TRP A 164 -3.51 -12.36 12.00
N SER A 165 -3.91 -13.62 12.07
CA SER A 165 -4.70 -14.26 11.02
C SER A 165 -6.03 -13.55 10.83
N VAL A 166 -6.74 -13.24 11.92
CA VAL A 166 -8.03 -12.53 11.88
C VAL A 166 -7.85 -11.12 11.29
N GLU A 167 -6.80 -10.42 11.68
CA GLU A 167 -6.51 -9.08 11.15
C GLU A 167 -6.22 -9.12 9.65
N LEU A 168 -5.35 -10.03 9.20
CA LEU A 168 -5.05 -10.21 7.78
C LEU A 168 -6.30 -10.60 6.97
N VAL A 169 -7.15 -11.47 7.51
CA VAL A 169 -8.43 -11.83 6.85
C VAL A 169 -9.36 -10.62 6.75
N THR A 170 -9.44 -9.82 7.81
CA THR A 170 -10.24 -8.58 7.83
C THR A 170 -9.75 -7.60 6.77
N LEU A 171 -8.44 -7.32 6.73
CA LEU A 171 -7.82 -6.48 5.70
C LEU A 171 -8.02 -7.05 4.30
N THR A 172 -7.92 -8.38 4.14
CA THR A 172 -8.15 -9.07 2.86
C THR A 172 -9.61 -9.00 2.42
N ASN A 173 -10.56 -8.65 3.29
CA ASN A 173 -11.95 -8.39 2.92
C ASN A 173 -12.26 -6.88 2.81
N GLY A 174 -11.37 -6.01 3.31
CA GLY A 174 -11.48 -4.54 3.26
C GLY A 174 -11.14 -3.95 1.88
N THR A 175 -10.82 -2.67 1.82
CA THR A 175 -10.41 -2.03 0.56
C THR A 175 -9.01 -2.45 0.14
N ILE A 176 -8.71 -2.39 -1.17
CA ILE A 176 -7.35 -2.67 -1.67
C ILE A 176 -6.32 -1.68 -1.12
N GLU A 177 -6.71 -0.43 -0.89
CA GLU A 177 -5.81 0.60 -0.39
C GLU A 177 -5.41 0.35 1.07
N GLU A 178 -6.37 0.02 1.94
CA GLU A 178 -6.10 -0.40 3.32
C GLU A 178 -5.24 -1.67 3.36
N LEU A 179 -5.53 -2.63 2.48
CA LEU A 179 -4.73 -3.85 2.35
C LEU A 179 -3.29 -3.52 1.93
N ARG A 180 -3.10 -2.61 0.97
CA ARG A 180 -1.77 -2.19 0.48
C ARG A 180 -0.96 -1.50 1.57
N GLU A 181 -1.60 -0.67 2.40
CA GLU A 181 -0.92 0.10 3.45
C GLU A 181 -0.60 -0.74 4.70
N GLN A 182 -1.54 -1.60 5.12
CA GLN A 182 -1.46 -2.29 6.42
C GLN A 182 -0.96 -3.73 6.30
N ALA A 183 -1.23 -4.44 5.20
CA ALA A 183 -0.80 -5.84 5.05
C ALA A 183 0.72 -6.01 5.11
N PRO A 184 1.58 -5.18 4.49
CA PRO A 184 3.03 -5.35 4.60
C PRO A 184 3.56 -5.33 6.05
N LYS A 185 2.88 -4.63 6.97
CA LYS A 185 3.24 -4.55 8.39
C LYS A 185 2.88 -5.81 9.17
N LEU A 186 2.03 -6.68 8.61
CA LEU A 186 1.50 -7.89 9.23
C LEU A 186 1.84 -9.16 8.43
N TRP A 187 2.22 -9.03 7.17
CA TRP A 187 2.50 -10.11 6.24
C TRP A 187 3.89 -10.68 6.44
N GLY A 188 3.99 -11.83 7.10
CA GLY A 188 5.25 -12.52 7.38
C GLY A 188 5.89 -13.09 6.13
N THR A 189 7.20 -12.87 5.98
CA THR A 189 8.02 -13.60 5.03
C THR A 189 7.95 -15.10 5.33
N GLU A 190 8.16 -15.95 4.33
CA GLU A 190 8.21 -17.42 4.44
C GLU A 190 9.12 -17.89 5.60
N GLU A 191 10.15 -17.11 5.92
CA GLU A 191 11.05 -17.32 7.05
C GLU A 191 10.33 -17.40 8.40
N ILE A 192 9.29 -16.59 8.64
CA ILE A 192 8.56 -16.57 9.91
C ILE A 192 7.79 -17.87 10.11
N LEU A 193 7.09 -18.33 9.07
CA LEU A 193 6.37 -19.60 9.08
C LEU A 193 7.35 -20.76 9.36
N LEU A 194 8.46 -20.81 8.62
CA LEU A 194 9.51 -21.81 8.81
C LEU A 194 10.10 -21.77 10.23
N ARG A 195 10.24 -20.59 10.81
CA ARG A 195 10.77 -20.43 12.17
C ARG A 195 9.78 -20.91 13.23
N ALA A 196 8.49 -20.60 13.05
CA ALA A 196 7.41 -21.05 13.92
C ALA A 196 7.20 -22.57 13.85
N GLU A 197 7.25 -23.16 12.64
CA GLU A 197 7.17 -24.62 12.46
C GLU A 197 8.34 -25.36 13.11
N ARG A 198 9.56 -24.80 12.99
CA ARG A 198 10.75 -25.33 13.68
C ARG A 198 10.60 -25.28 15.20
N LEU A 199 10.07 -24.19 15.74
CA LEU A 199 9.80 -24.03 17.17
C LEU A 199 8.75 -25.02 17.65
N HIS A 200 7.63 -25.15 16.94
CA HIS A 200 6.62 -26.18 17.19
C HIS A 200 7.25 -27.58 17.24
N GLY A 201 8.08 -27.94 16.25
CA GLY A 201 8.75 -29.23 16.21
C GLY A 201 9.76 -29.42 17.36
N ALA A 202 10.43 -28.35 17.81
CA ALA A 202 11.34 -28.40 18.94
C ALA A 202 10.61 -28.65 20.27
N ILE A 203 9.47 -27.96 20.49
CA ILE A 203 8.62 -28.16 21.67
C ILE A 203 8.11 -29.59 21.72
N LEU A 204 7.53 -30.09 20.62
CA LEU A 204 6.94 -31.42 20.57
C LEU A 204 7.98 -32.54 20.75
N ARG A 205 9.18 -32.37 20.19
CA ARG A 205 10.29 -33.33 20.39
C ARG A 205 10.74 -33.40 21.85
N ARG A 206 10.76 -32.26 22.55
CA ARG A 206 11.25 -32.18 23.93
C ARG A 206 10.18 -32.56 24.95
N TRP A 207 8.92 -32.21 24.70
CA TRP A 207 7.78 -32.52 25.57
C TRP A 207 6.63 -33.15 24.76
N PRO A 208 6.70 -34.45 24.43
CA PRO A 208 5.67 -35.14 23.65
C PRO A 208 4.27 -35.07 24.27
N GLN A 209 4.17 -34.93 25.60
CA GLN A 209 2.92 -34.75 26.32
C GLN A 209 2.15 -33.45 25.97
N LEU A 210 2.78 -32.51 25.25
CA LEU A 210 2.15 -31.26 24.79
C LEU A 210 1.55 -31.38 23.38
N ASP A 211 1.34 -32.60 22.86
CA ASP A 211 0.82 -32.87 21.52
C ASP A 211 -0.45 -32.06 21.16
N ARG A 212 -1.43 -32.01 22.06
CA ARG A 212 -2.67 -31.25 21.85
C ARG A 212 -2.41 -29.75 21.71
N THR A 213 -1.63 -29.17 22.61
CA THR A 213 -1.27 -27.74 22.56
C THR A 213 -0.44 -27.41 21.31
N CYS A 214 0.48 -28.30 20.92
CA CYS A 214 1.27 -28.16 19.70
C CYS A 214 0.40 -28.25 18.44
N THR A 215 -0.64 -29.09 18.45
CA THR A 215 -1.63 -29.14 17.37
C THR A 215 -2.38 -27.82 17.22
N ASP A 216 -2.80 -27.20 18.32
CA ASP A 216 -3.46 -25.90 18.31
C ASP A 216 -2.53 -24.78 17.79
N LEU A 217 -1.25 -24.82 18.18
CA LEU A 217 -0.22 -23.91 17.67
C LEU A 217 0.00 -24.10 16.16
N ARG A 218 0.14 -25.34 15.70
CA ARG A 218 0.31 -25.67 14.28
C ARG A 218 -0.88 -25.22 13.44
N ALA A 219 -2.10 -25.43 13.93
CA ALA A 219 -3.30 -24.95 13.27
C ALA A 219 -3.31 -23.42 13.15
N ALA A 220 -2.90 -22.70 14.20
CA ALA A 220 -2.79 -21.24 14.17
C ALA A 220 -1.73 -20.74 13.17
N ILE A 221 -0.56 -21.41 13.10
CA ILE A 221 0.50 -21.09 12.14
C ILE A 221 -0.01 -21.25 10.70
N TYR A 222 -0.70 -22.35 10.40
CA TYR A 222 -1.24 -22.56 9.05
C TYR A 222 -2.36 -21.59 8.69
N ALA A 223 -3.25 -21.27 9.63
CA ALA A 223 -4.29 -20.25 9.41
C ALA A 223 -3.67 -18.89 9.06
N TYR A 224 -2.57 -18.53 9.73
CA TYR A 224 -1.82 -17.31 9.45
C TYR A 224 -1.16 -17.35 8.06
N GLY A 225 -0.49 -18.46 7.73
CA GLY A 225 0.11 -18.66 6.41
C GLY A 225 -0.90 -18.59 5.27
N ASP A 226 -2.09 -19.17 5.45
CA ASP A 226 -3.19 -19.08 4.50
C ASP A 226 -3.72 -17.65 4.35
N ALA A 227 -3.95 -16.95 5.47
CA ALA A 227 -4.38 -15.55 5.46
C ALA A 227 -3.38 -14.65 4.73
N SER A 228 -2.09 -14.85 5.00
CA SER A 228 -0.99 -14.14 4.35
C SER A 228 -0.94 -14.41 2.84
N ARG A 229 -1.05 -15.68 2.40
CA ARG A 229 -1.10 -16.01 0.97
C ARG A 229 -2.31 -15.42 0.27
N ARG A 230 -3.48 -15.39 0.92
CA ARG A 230 -4.70 -14.77 0.35
C ARG A 230 -4.55 -13.25 0.21
N ALA A 231 -3.97 -12.58 1.21
CA ALA A 231 -3.67 -11.15 1.13
C ALA A 231 -2.73 -10.85 -0.05
N ALA A 232 -1.66 -11.64 -0.19
CA ALA A 232 -0.70 -11.54 -1.29
C ALA A 232 -1.34 -11.75 -2.67
N ALA A 233 -2.16 -12.80 -2.80
CA ALA A 233 -2.88 -13.11 -4.02
C ALA A 233 -3.83 -11.97 -4.40
N ARG A 234 -4.61 -11.45 -3.45
CA ARG A 234 -5.55 -10.35 -3.70
C ARG A 234 -4.83 -9.06 -4.13
N LEU A 235 -3.69 -8.74 -3.52
CA LEU A 235 -2.86 -7.61 -3.96
C LEU A 235 -2.33 -7.83 -5.39
N SER A 236 -1.91 -9.06 -5.72
CA SER A 236 -1.43 -9.42 -7.06
C SER A 236 -2.55 -9.38 -8.11
N ASP A 237 -3.75 -9.85 -7.79
CA ASP A 237 -4.92 -9.79 -8.68
C ASP A 237 -5.33 -8.33 -8.94
N SER A 238 -5.30 -7.50 -7.89
CA SER A 238 -5.55 -6.06 -8.02
C SER A 238 -4.46 -5.39 -8.86
N ALA A 239 -3.20 -5.81 -8.74
CA ALA A 239 -2.09 -5.35 -9.58
C ALA A 239 -2.35 -5.60 -11.06
N GLY A 240 -2.73 -6.83 -11.40
CA GLY A 240 -3.02 -7.23 -12.77
C GLY A 240 -4.24 -6.50 -13.33
N THR A 241 -5.23 -6.19 -12.49
CA THR A 241 -6.47 -5.51 -12.90
C THR A 241 -6.30 -3.99 -13.03
N THR A 242 -5.61 -3.34 -12.08
CA THR A 242 -5.44 -1.87 -12.07
C THR A 242 -4.19 -1.40 -12.82
N ARG A 243 -3.30 -2.31 -13.23
CA ARG A 243 -2.03 -2.03 -13.93
C ARG A 243 -1.15 -1.02 -13.20
N ASN A 244 -1.34 -0.88 -11.89
CA ASN A 244 -0.69 0.15 -11.09
C ASN A 244 0.57 -0.39 -10.43
N LEU A 245 1.74 0.09 -10.87
CA LEU A 245 3.06 -0.36 -10.41
C LEU A 245 3.42 0.13 -8.99
N THR A 246 2.58 0.91 -8.33
CA THR A 246 2.81 1.45 -6.96
C THR A 246 2.54 0.47 -5.82
N LEU A 247 2.68 -0.84 -6.06
CA LEU A 247 2.38 -1.89 -5.07
C LEU A 247 3.50 -2.13 -4.07
N LEU A 248 4.74 -1.84 -4.47
CA LEU A 248 5.89 -1.92 -3.58
C LEU A 248 6.28 -0.50 -3.12
N PRO A 249 6.66 -0.32 -1.85
CA PRO A 249 7.33 0.89 -1.40
C PRO A 249 8.55 1.20 -2.29
N PRO A 250 8.91 2.47 -2.50
CA PRO A 250 9.99 2.86 -3.42
C PRO A 250 11.32 2.16 -3.12
N GLU A 251 11.61 1.92 -1.84
CA GLU A 251 12.80 1.28 -1.32
C GLU A 251 12.83 -0.21 -1.67
N THR A 252 11.68 -0.86 -1.65
CA THR A 252 11.52 -2.27 -2.06
C THR A 252 11.67 -2.40 -3.57
N TRP A 253 11.13 -1.46 -4.34
CA TRP A 253 11.38 -1.36 -5.79
C TRP A 253 12.86 -1.16 -6.10
N ARG A 254 13.53 -0.28 -5.36
CA ARG A 254 14.95 0.04 -5.54
C ARG A 254 15.86 -1.15 -5.21
N THR A 255 15.46 -1.96 -4.23
CA THR A 255 16.18 -3.18 -3.86
C THR A 255 15.95 -4.25 -4.93
N PHE A 256 14.70 -4.51 -5.30
CA PHE A 256 14.34 -5.48 -6.33
C PHE A 256 15.01 -5.19 -7.68
N THR A 257 14.97 -3.94 -8.15
CA THR A 257 15.66 -3.52 -9.40
C THR A 257 17.18 -3.68 -9.37
N ARG A 258 17.80 -3.74 -8.19
CA ARG A 258 19.25 -3.93 -8.04
C ARG A 258 19.66 -5.40 -7.91
N THR A 259 18.77 -6.25 -7.41
CA THR A 259 19.10 -7.64 -7.07
C THR A 259 18.47 -8.68 -7.99
N ALA A 260 17.36 -8.33 -8.67
CA ALA A 260 16.65 -9.24 -9.55
C ALA A 260 17.37 -9.41 -10.91
N SER A 261 17.19 -10.58 -11.50
CA SER A 261 17.64 -10.91 -12.85
C SER A 261 16.82 -10.16 -13.91
N ARG A 262 17.34 -10.15 -15.15
CA ARG A 262 16.64 -9.52 -16.28
C ARG A 262 15.30 -10.21 -16.56
N GLU A 263 15.23 -11.54 -16.46
CA GLU A 263 13.96 -12.26 -16.64
C GLU A 263 12.94 -11.90 -15.55
N GLU A 264 13.35 -11.79 -14.28
CA GLU A 264 12.45 -11.42 -13.17
C GLU A 264 11.92 -9.99 -13.29
N LEU A 265 12.77 -9.06 -13.75
CA LEU A 265 12.36 -7.68 -14.03
C LEU A 265 11.40 -7.60 -15.22
N ALA A 266 11.63 -8.40 -16.26
CA ALA A 266 10.76 -8.47 -17.42
C ALA A 266 9.41 -9.13 -17.10
N ALA A 267 9.39 -10.12 -16.20
CA ALA A 267 8.17 -10.83 -15.80
C ALA A 267 7.12 -9.92 -15.14
N VAL A 268 7.55 -8.87 -14.42
CA VAL A 268 6.66 -7.83 -13.89
C VAL A 268 5.90 -7.11 -15.01
N LEU A 269 6.54 -6.99 -16.17
CA LEU A 269 6.00 -6.34 -17.36
C LEU A 269 5.40 -7.34 -18.36
N ASP A 270 5.30 -8.62 -17.99
CA ASP A 270 4.71 -9.64 -18.86
C ASP A 270 3.22 -9.35 -19.05
N GLY A 271 2.78 -9.30 -20.31
CA GLY A 271 1.44 -8.83 -20.67
C GLY A 271 1.23 -7.32 -20.68
N PHE A 272 2.25 -6.49 -20.38
CA PHE A 272 2.19 -5.05 -20.64
C PHE A 272 2.44 -4.77 -22.12
N VAL A 273 1.40 -4.32 -22.81
CA VAL A 273 1.52 -3.76 -24.16
C VAL A 273 1.93 -2.30 -23.99
N PHE A 274 3.22 -2.01 -24.21
CA PHE A 274 3.67 -0.65 -24.40
C PHE A 274 3.31 -0.22 -25.82
N ASP A 275 2.77 0.99 -25.98
CA ASP A 275 2.89 1.67 -27.28
C ASP A 275 4.36 1.69 -27.67
N ALA A 276 4.64 1.53 -28.98
CA ALA A 276 6.00 1.60 -29.50
C ALA A 276 6.72 2.80 -28.86
N PRO A 277 7.94 2.62 -28.32
CA PRO A 277 8.64 3.70 -27.63
C PRO A 277 8.61 4.93 -28.52
N ALA A 278 8.19 6.07 -27.94
CA ALA A 278 8.24 7.33 -28.66
C ALA A 278 9.65 7.45 -29.28
N PRO A 279 9.78 7.75 -30.58
CA PRO A 279 11.05 7.74 -31.25
C PRO A 279 12.05 8.54 -30.42
N TRP A 280 13.12 7.88 -30.01
CA TRP A 280 14.14 8.51 -29.18
C TRP A 280 14.76 9.66 -29.99
N HIS A 281 14.48 10.89 -29.57
CA HIS A 281 15.09 12.08 -30.16
C HIS A 281 16.35 12.41 -29.34
N GLU A 282 17.51 12.49 -30.00
CA GLU A 282 18.70 13.01 -29.34
C GLU A 282 18.44 14.47 -28.88
N PRO A 283 18.86 14.86 -27.66
CA PRO A 283 18.69 16.23 -27.17
C PRO A 283 19.27 17.27 -28.14
N ALA A 284 20.37 16.95 -28.81
CA ALA A 284 20.98 17.82 -29.82
C ALA A 284 20.08 18.03 -31.05
N ALA A 285 19.34 17.00 -31.49
CA ALA A 285 18.41 17.10 -32.60
C ALA A 285 17.17 17.94 -32.24
N VAL A 286 16.71 17.89 -30.98
CA VAL A 286 15.62 18.74 -30.49
C VAL A 286 16.04 20.21 -30.43
N VAL A 287 17.25 20.49 -29.93
CA VAL A 287 17.78 21.86 -29.90
C VAL A 287 17.95 22.42 -31.31
N ALA A 288 18.55 21.66 -32.23
CA ALA A 288 18.68 22.06 -33.63
C ALA A 288 17.31 22.32 -34.29
N ALA A 289 16.31 21.45 -34.05
CA ALA A 289 14.97 21.65 -34.58
C ALA A 289 14.24 22.87 -33.99
N VAL A 290 14.54 23.25 -32.74
CA VAL A 290 14.01 24.47 -32.11
C VAL A 290 14.71 25.71 -32.64
N GLU A 291 16.01 25.65 -32.93
CA GLU A 291 16.78 26.74 -33.51
C GLU A 291 16.44 26.99 -34.99
N ASP A 292 16.22 25.93 -35.77
CA ASP A 292 15.83 25.99 -37.19
C ASP A 292 14.30 26.16 -37.38
N GLY A 293 13.53 26.02 -36.31
CA GLY A 293 12.08 26.18 -36.32
C GLY A 293 11.65 27.62 -36.58
N PRO A 294 10.55 27.87 -37.33
CA PRO A 294 10.02 29.21 -37.51
C PRO A 294 9.66 29.80 -36.14
N ARG A 295 10.24 30.96 -35.81
CA ARG A 295 9.94 31.68 -34.56
C ARG A 295 8.44 31.86 -34.43
N ALA A 296 7.90 31.43 -33.28
CA ALA A 296 6.48 31.59 -32.98
C ALA A 296 6.08 33.06 -33.10
N THR A 297 5.17 33.36 -34.04
CA THR A 297 4.53 34.66 -34.15
C THR A 297 3.93 34.99 -32.78
N PRO A 298 4.22 36.15 -32.17
CA PRO A 298 3.66 36.49 -30.87
C PRO A 298 2.13 36.37 -30.92
N PRO A 299 1.50 35.79 -29.88
CA PRO A 299 0.07 35.62 -29.86
C PRO A 299 -0.59 36.98 -30.06
N ARG A 300 -1.41 37.10 -31.10
CA ARG A 300 -2.27 38.28 -31.28
C ARG A 300 -3.07 38.47 -29.99
N PRO A 301 -3.14 39.68 -29.42
CA PRO A 301 -3.98 39.91 -28.26
C PRO A 301 -5.42 39.50 -28.61
N ALA A 302 -6.03 38.70 -27.74
CA ALA A 302 -7.40 38.26 -27.93
C ALA A 302 -8.31 39.50 -28.05
N PRO A 303 -9.26 39.53 -28.99
CA PRO A 303 -10.20 40.63 -29.09
C PRO A 303 -10.98 40.77 -27.77
N PRO A 304 -11.37 42.00 -27.38
CA PRO A 304 -12.10 42.22 -26.14
C PRO A 304 -13.40 41.42 -26.13
N ARG A 305 -13.67 40.71 -25.01
CA ARG A 305 -14.90 39.95 -24.85
C ARG A 305 -16.11 40.91 -24.92
N PRO A 306 -17.15 40.60 -25.71
CA PRO A 306 -18.40 41.35 -25.71
C PRO A 306 -19.04 41.33 -24.31
N SER A 307 -19.66 42.43 -23.90
CA SER A 307 -20.36 42.58 -22.62
C SER A 307 -21.77 41.95 -22.59
N VAL A 308 -22.12 41.17 -23.62
CA VAL A 308 -23.44 40.55 -23.77
C VAL A 308 -23.31 39.05 -23.49
N PRO A 309 -24.24 38.44 -22.72
CA PRO A 309 -24.25 37.00 -22.49
C PRO A 309 -24.28 36.23 -23.82
N ASP A 310 -23.44 35.21 -23.93
CA ASP A 310 -23.33 34.35 -25.10
C ASP A 310 -24.69 33.65 -25.29
N ALA A 311 -25.38 33.94 -26.40
CA ALA A 311 -26.54 33.16 -26.80
C ALA A 311 -25.98 31.83 -27.27
N GLY A 312 -25.90 30.85 -26.35
CA GLY A 312 -25.25 29.56 -26.56
C GLY A 312 -25.53 28.96 -27.94
N LEU A 313 -24.54 28.22 -28.44
CA LEU A 313 -24.51 27.62 -29.78
C LEU A 313 -25.89 27.11 -30.21
N SER A 314 -26.46 27.73 -31.24
CA SER A 314 -27.66 27.23 -31.92
C SER A 314 -27.37 25.79 -32.38
N GLY A 315 -28.15 24.83 -31.88
CA GLY A 315 -27.90 23.39 -31.97
C GLY A 315 -27.96 22.76 -33.36
N ASP A 316 -27.94 23.56 -34.43
CA ASP A 316 -27.95 23.06 -35.79
C ASP A 316 -27.03 23.92 -36.66
N THR A 317 -25.82 23.41 -36.91
CA THR A 317 -24.79 24.10 -37.70
C THR A 317 -24.73 23.60 -39.15
N GLY A 318 -25.62 22.68 -39.57
CA GLY A 318 -25.50 22.00 -40.86
C GLY A 318 -24.23 21.15 -41.01
N ALA A 319 -23.38 21.08 -39.97
CA ALA A 319 -22.18 20.25 -39.94
C ALA A 319 -22.52 18.76 -39.82
N ASP A 320 -23.68 18.44 -39.23
CA ASP A 320 -24.14 17.08 -38.97
C ASP A 320 -24.55 16.37 -40.28
N THR A 321 -25.23 17.07 -41.18
CA THR A 321 -25.62 16.53 -42.49
C THR A 321 -24.40 16.27 -43.38
N ALA A 322 -23.45 17.21 -43.42
CA ALA A 322 -22.20 17.04 -44.16
C ALA A 322 -21.31 15.92 -43.58
N ALA A 323 -21.33 15.72 -42.26
CA ALA A 323 -20.64 14.61 -41.63
C ALA A 323 -21.30 13.26 -41.98
N ALA A 324 -22.64 13.19 -41.93
CA ALA A 324 -23.39 12.00 -42.31
C ALA A 324 -23.19 11.61 -43.78
N GLU A 325 -23.14 12.58 -44.70
CA GLU A 325 -22.85 12.34 -46.12
C GLU A 325 -21.44 11.76 -46.32
N ARG A 326 -20.41 12.33 -45.68
CA ARG A 326 -19.04 11.79 -45.76
C ARG A 326 -18.95 10.37 -45.20
N LEU A 327 -19.60 10.09 -44.07
CA LEU A 327 -19.62 8.75 -43.48
C LEU A 327 -20.33 7.75 -44.40
N ARG A 328 -21.41 8.16 -45.06
CA ARG A 328 -22.12 7.36 -46.07
C ARG A 328 -21.20 7.05 -47.26
N GLU A 329 -20.50 8.04 -47.79
CA GLU A 329 -19.55 7.83 -48.89
C GLU A 329 -18.45 6.82 -48.53
N VAL A 330 -17.86 6.94 -47.34
CA VAL A 330 -16.82 6.01 -46.87
C VAL A 330 -17.40 4.59 -46.69
N ALA A 331 -18.57 4.46 -46.08
CA ALA A 331 -19.24 3.18 -45.89
C ALA A 331 -19.55 2.49 -47.23
N GLU A 332 -20.07 3.22 -48.21
CA GLU A 332 -20.35 2.69 -49.55
C GLU A 332 -19.08 2.32 -50.31
N GLN A 333 -18.00 3.10 -50.15
CA GLN A 333 -16.70 2.79 -50.75
C GLN A 333 -16.09 1.51 -50.16
N VAL A 334 -16.29 1.26 -48.87
CA VAL A 334 -15.85 0.04 -48.19
C VAL A 334 -16.70 -1.16 -48.62
N LEU A 335 -18.02 -1.01 -48.69
CA LEU A 335 -18.94 -2.07 -49.12
C LEU A 335 -18.79 -2.43 -50.60
N ARG A 336 -18.36 -1.49 -51.46
CA ARG A 336 -18.20 -1.67 -52.91
C ARG A 336 -19.44 -2.31 -53.57
N GLY A 337 -20.63 -1.86 -53.16
CA GLY A 337 -21.91 -2.38 -53.64
C GLY A 337 -22.33 -3.75 -53.07
N ARG A 338 -21.61 -4.31 -52.10
CA ARG A 338 -22.01 -5.52 -51.35
C ARG A 338 -22.87 -5.14 -50.15
N ASP A 339 -23.68 -6.08 -49.68
CA ASP A 339 -24.49 -5.88 -48.46
C ASP A 339 -23.66 -6.05 -47.18
N ARG A 340 -22.54 -6.79 -47.25
CA ARG A 340 -21.62 -7.04 -46.13
C ARG A 340 -20.19 -7.25 -46.59
N VAL A 341 -19.23 -6.91 -45.74
CA VAL A 341 -17.80 -7.17 -45.92
C VAL A 341 -17.16 -7.59 -44.60
N ALA A 342 -16.17 -8.49 -44.66
CA ALA A 342 -15.38 -8.87 -43.49
C ALA A 342 -14.45 -7.71 -43.10
N VAL A 343 -14.42 -7.35 -41.83
CA VAL A 343 -13.67 -6.18 -41.35
C VAL A 343 -12.17 -6.39 -41.51
N GLU A 344 -11.70 -7.62 -41.32
CA GLU A 344 -10.31 -8.02 -41.55
C GLU A 344 -9.80 -7.67 -42.96
N ASP A 345 -10.63 -7.85 -44.00
CA ASP A 345 -10.27 -7.52 -45.38
C ASP A 345 -10.18 -6.01 -45.60
N VAL A 346 -11.01 -5.24 -44.89
CA VAL A 346 -11.03 -3.78 -44.99
C VAL A 346 -9.80 -3.17 -44.33
N LEU A 347 -9.38 -3.76 -43.20
CA LEU A 347 -8.27 -3.30 -42.39
C LEU A 347 -6.90 -3.77 -42.89
N ASP A 348 -6.82 -4.62 -43.92
CA ASP A 348 -5.57 -5.12 -44.51
C ASP A 348 -4.77 -4.02 -45.24
N ARG A 349 -4.19 -3.10 -44.47
CA ARG A 349 -3.45 -1.91 -44.90
C ARG A 349 -2.58 -1.41 -43.75
N ASP A 350 -1.76 -0.37 -43.98
CA ASP A 350 -0.97 0.23 -42.90
C ASP A 350 -1.87 0.70 -41.73
N TRP A 351 -1.32 0.66 -40.51
CA TRP A 351 -2.10 0.97 -39.30
C TRP A 351 -2.72 2.38 -39.31
N ALA A 352 -2.03 3.37 -39.89
CA ALA A 352 -2.53 4.74 -39.92
C ALA A 352 -3.75 4.89 -40.82
N ALA A 353 -3.81 4.14 -41.92
CA ALA A 353 -4.98 4.04 -42.77
C ALA A 353 -6.08 3.17 -42.15
N ALA A 354 -5.72 2.00 -41.61
CA ALA A 354 -6.65 1.06 -40.99
C ALA A 354 -7.44 1.70 -39.83
N ARG A 355 -6.75 2.43 -38.93
CA ARG A 355 -7.39 3.10 -37.80
C ARG A 355 -8.38 4.20 -38.22
N ARG A 356 -8.10 4.92 -39.32
CA ARG A 356 -8.98 5.98 -39.82
C ARG A 356 -10.25 5.38 -40.39
N VAL A 357 -10.11 4.38 -41.26
CA VAL A 357 -11.25 3.65 -41.82
C VAL A 357 -12.09 3.02 -40.72
N LEU A 358 -11.46 2.39 -39.72
CA LEU A 358 -12.19 1.82 -38.59
C LEU A 358 -12.97 2.88 -37.80
N ALA A 359 -12.39 4.05 -37.57
CA ALA A 359 -13.06 5.16 -36.90
C ALA A 359 -14.28 5.63 -37.71
N ASP A 360 -14.15 5.75 -39.03
CA ASP A 360 -15.27 6.14 -39.91
C ASP A 360 -16.38 5.08 -39.92
N LEU A 361 -16.04 3.78 -39.95
CA LEU A 361 -17.03 2.70 -39.89
C LEU A 361 -17.74 2.63 -38.53
N ALA A 362 -17.01 2.86 -37.44
CA ALA A 362 -17.58 2.93 -36.10
C ALA A 362 -18.50 4.16 -35.95
N ALA A 363 -18.09 5.31 -36.49
CA ALA A 363 -18.91 6.51 -36.53
C ALA A 363 -20.18 6.29 -37.37
N ALA A 364 -20.08 5.65 -38.54
CA ALA A 364 -21.22 5.29 -39.36
C ALA A 364 -22.19 4.32 -38.66
N HIS A 365 -21.66 3.36 -37.88
CA HIS A 365 -22.46 2.44 -37.06
C HIS A 365 -23.20 3.15 -35.91
N GLN A 366 -22.58 4.15 -35.29
CA GLN A 366 -23.16 4.89 -34.18
C GLN A 366 -24.10 6.03 -34.62
N HIS A 367 -24.07 6.40 -35.90
CA HIS A 367 -24.86 7.51 -36.43
C HIS A 367 -26.35 7.11 -36.57
N PRO A 368 -27.29 7.77 -35.88
CA PRO A 368 -28.70 7.35 -35.81
C PRO A 368 -29.41 7.25 -37.17
N GLU A 369 -29.03 8.10 -38.13
CA GLU A 369 -29.67 8.18 -39.44
C GLU A 369 -29.01 7.31 -40.53
N LEU A 370 -27.90 6.63 -40.23
CA LEU A 370 -27.19 5.82 -41.21
C LEU A 370 -27.51 4.33 -41.05
N PRO A 371 -27.85 3.61 -42.14
CA PRO A 371 -28.25 2.21 -42.08
C PRO A 371 -27.02 1.28 -42.13
N TYR A 372 -26.05 1.46 -41.23
CA TYR A 372 -24.86 0.63 -41.18
C TYR A 372 -24.65 0.00 -39.81
N ARG A 373 -24.11 -1.22 -39.81
CA ARG A 373 -23.75 -1.95 -38.61
C ARG A 373 -22.35 -2.52 -38.70
N LEU A 374 -21.61 -2.31 -37.64
CA LEU A 374 -20.33 -2.96 -37.39
C LEU A 374 -20.53 -3.99 -36.27
N ALA A 375 -20.33 -5.28 -36.58
CA ALA A 375 -20.48 -6.37 -35.64
C ALA A 375 -19.17 -7.14 -35.52
N TRP A 376 -18.75 -7.42 -34.29
CA TRP A 376 -17.54 -8.19 -34.00
C TRP A 376 -17.93 -9.61 -33.58
N SER A 377 -17.11 -10.57 -33.96
CA SER A 377 -17.19 -11.93 -33.44
C SER A 377 -16.28 -12.09 -32.24
N ASP A 378 -16.55 -13.11 -31.42
CA ASP A 378 -15.64 -13.49 -30.35
C ASP A 378 -14.34 -14.04 -30.94
N GLY A 379 -13.20 -13.45 -30.59
CA GLY A 379 -11.88 -13.92 -31.00
C GLY A 379 -10.91 -12.82 -31.40
N LEU A 380 -9.63 -13.19 -31.46
CA LEU A 380 -8.52 -12.33 -31.87
C LEU A 380 -7.56 -13.13 -32.74
N ALA A 381 -7.36 -12.69 -33.99
CA ALA A 381 -6.40 -13.30 -34.91
C ALA A 381 -5.04 -12.59 -34.82
N ALA A 382 -3.98 -13.37 -34.59
CA ALA A 382 -2.60 -12.89 -34.65
C ALA A 382 -2.07 -12.99 -36.08
N ARG A 383 -1.66 -11.86 -36.67
CA ARG A 383 -1.05 -11.73 -38.00
C ARG A 383 0.38 -11.17 -37.83
N PRO A 384 1.36 -12.00 -37.43
CA PRO A 384 2.71 -11.51 -37.07
C PRO A 384 3.42 -10.75 -38.19
N GLU A 385 3.13 -11.09 -39.45
CA GLU A 385 3.69 -10.43 -40.65
C GLU A 385 2.74 -9.38 -41.26
N GLY A 386 1.61 -9.09 -40.60
CA GLY A 386 0.56 -8.20 -41.11
C GLY A 386 0.40 -6.92 -40.29
N ALA A 387 -0.14 -5.89 -40.94
CA ALA A 387 -0.67 -4.70 -40.28
C ALA A 387 -2.20 -4.66 -40.53
N PRO A 388 -3.04 -4.65 -39.48
CA PRO A 388 -2.72 -4.76 -38.05
C PRO A 388 -2.26 -6.17 -37.64
N THR A 389 -1.37 -6.22 -36.65
CA THR A 389 -0.85 -7.50 -36.09
C THR A 389 -1.91 -8.29 -35.34
N TRP A 390 -2.94 -7.61 -34.82
CA TRP A 390 -4.04 -8.22 -34.08
C TRP A 390 -5.35 -7.70 -34.64
N VAL A 391 -6.21 -8.59 -35.10
CA VAL A 391 -7.52 -8.24 -35.67
C VAL A 391 -8.57 -9.18 -35.14
N SER A 392 -9.63 -8.64 -34.56
CA SER A 392 -10.83 -9.42 -34.23
C SER A 392 -11.65 -9.65 -35.50
N PRO A 393 -12.11 -10.87 -35.79
CA PRO A 393 -12.99 -11.11 -36.92
C PRO A 393 -14.29 -10.32 -36.77
N GLY A 394 -14.80 -9.74 -37.85
CA GLY A 394 -16.00 -8.92 -37.79
C GLY A 394 -16.65 -8.71 -39.15
N TRP A 395 -17.84 -8.14 -39.13
CA TRP A 395 -18.61 -7.81 -40.33
C TRP A 395 -19.05 -6.35 -40.28
N PHE A 396 -18.89 -5.67 -41.40
CA PHE A 396 -19.54 -4.38 -41.66
C PHE A 396 -20.64 -4.61 -42.69
N GLU A 397 -21.88 -4.24 -42.35
CA GLU A 397 -23.07 -4.55 -43.15
C GLU A 397 -24.06 -3.38 -43.23
N ARG A 398 -24.88 -3.37 -44.28
CA ARG A 398 -26.01 -2.43 -44.43
C ARG A 398 -27.24 -2.97 -43.68
N THR A 399 -27.72 -2.23 -42.68
CA THR A 399 -28.94 -2.52 -41.93
C THR A 399 -30.12 -1.77 -42.53
N GLY A 400 -30.52 -2.15 -43.73
CA GLY A 400 -31.66 -1.52 -44.39
C GLY A 400 -31.85 -2.05 -45.80
N ARG A 401 -32.98 -2.72 -46.00
CA ARG A 401 -33.74 -2.64 -47.25
C ARG A 401 -34.88 -1.67 -47.02
#